data_AF-A0A370TX81-F1
#
_entry.id   AF-A0A370TX81-F1
#
_cell.length_a   1.000
_cell.length_b   1.000
_cell.length_c   1.000
_cell.angle_alpha   90.00
_cell.angle_beta   90.00
_cell.angle_gamma   90.00
#
_symmetry.space_group_name_H-M   'P 1'
#
loop_
_entity.id
_entity.type
_entity.pdbx_description
1 polymer ?
#
loop_
_entity_poly.entity_id
_entity_poly.type
_entity_poly.pdbx_seq_one_letter_code
_entity_poly.pdbx_strand_id
1 'polypeptide(L)'
;MAVLNGNTATMPSTWVPAAHPSVDSISDQVDGWFLQHWPFLGLKARKKFVAAGFSRVTCLYFPLARDDRIAFACKLLTILFLIDDILEDMSFDDGKAYNERLMPIARGDVKPDPSIPVEWMFDDIWAGMRAQDIALANNVLEPCFVFMRAQTDKSRKSINEFGDYMNYRERDVGSALLYSLMRFAMGLHLEPEKLAPEELQTMKQVEQNCAKHLAIVNDIYSWEKELAQSEKSVQEGSVLCSAVKVMADNAGLSVDAAKRVLWSMVREWENKHEMLCAKSYVQDPDDPKSLYLQGLKYQMCGNELWSRTTPRYLVVD
;
A
#
# COMPACT_ATOMS: atom_id res chain seq x y z
N MET A 1 22.99 1.86 15.81
CA MET A 1 21.68 2.10 15.20
C MET A 1 21.03 3.22 15.97
N ALA A 2 20.84 4.38 15.33
CA ALA A 2 20.11 5.50 15.93
C ALA A 2 18.61 5.28 15.70
N VAL A 3 17.78 5.54 16.71
CA VAL A 3 16.32 5.60 16.56
C VAL A 3 16.01 6.96 15.95
N LEU A 4 15.55 6.99 14.69
CA LEU A 4 15.50 8.21 13.88
C LEU A 4 14.25 9.07 14.13
N ASN A 5 13.15 8.48 14.60
CA ASN A 5 11.89 9.21 14.82
C ASN A 5 11.80 9.81 16.23
N GLY A 6 12.74 10.70 16.54
CA GLY A 6 12.69 11.53 17.74
C GLY A 6 11.65 12.65 17.61
N ASN A 7 10.49 12.48 18.26
CA ASN A 7 9.58 13.56 18.68
C ASN A 7 8.88 14.41 17.61
N THR A 8 8.36 13.82 16.52
CA THR A 8 7.18 14.40 15.87
C THR A 8 5.95 13.98 16.68
N ALA A 9 5.45 14.88 17.53
CA ALA A 9 4.18 14.67 18.22
C ALA A 9 3.07 14.55 17.17
N THR A 10 2.74 13.30 16.81
CA THR A 10 1.59 12.97 15.96
C THR A 10 0.36 13.59 16.59
N MET A 11 -0.39 14.40 15.85
CA MET A 11 -1.65 14.91 16.38
C MET A 11 -2.59 13.74 16.70
N PRO A 12 -3.39 13.83 17.77
CA PRO A 12 -4.26 12.74 18.17
C PRO A 12 -5.27 12.41 17.05
N SER A 13 -5.42 11.12 16.75
CA SER A 13 -6.56 10.60 15.98
C SER A 13 -7.60 10.06 16.95
N THR A 14 -8.88 10.10 16.58
CA THR A 14 -9.97 9.45 17.31
C THR A 14 -10.17 8.00 16.87
N TRP A 15 -9.46 7.56 15.82
CA TRP A 15 -9.62 6.23 15.26
C TRP A 15 -8.82 5.18 16.02
N VAL A 16 -9.43 4.02 16.21
CA VAL A 16 -8.80 2.86 16.84
C VAL A 16 -8.49 1.83 15.77
N PRO A 17 -7.21 1.52 15.51
CA PRO A 17 -6.85 0.47 14.58
C PRO A 17 -7.21 -0.91 15.13
N ALA A 18 -7.51 -1.83 14.21
CA ALA A 18 -7.70 -3.24 14.50
C ALA A 18 -6.77 -4.08 13.62
N ALA A 19 -6.44 -5.28 14.06
CA ALA A 19 -5.71 -6.27 13.28
C ALA A 19 -6.58 -7.52 13.10
N HIS A 20 -6.37 -8.23 11.99
CA HIS A 20 -6.97 -9.54 11.77
C HIS A 20 -6.64 -10.48 12.96
N PRO A 21 -7.62 -11.25 13.50
CA PRO A 21 -7.41 -12.07 14.69
C PRO A 21 -6.25 -13.07 14.57
N SER A 22 -6.05 -13.60 13.36
CA SER A 22 -5.03 -14.61 13.05
C SER A 22 -3.69 -14.01 12.59
N VAL A 23 -3.39 -12.73 12.93
CA VAL A 23 -2.22 -12.00 12.42
C VAL A 23 -0.89 -12.73 12.65
N ASP A 24 -0.69 -13.32 13.83
CA ASP A 24 0.58 -13.98 14.17
C ASP A 24 0.77 -15.26 13.33
N SER A 25 -0.24 -16.13 13.29
CA SER A 25 -0.17 -17.38 12.51
C SER A 25 -0.06 -17.13 11.00
N ILE A 26 -0.77 -16.12 10.48
CA ILE A 26 -0.69 -15.75 9.06
C ILE A 26 0.68 -15.16 8.73
N SER A 27 1.25 -14.34 9.63
CA SER A 27 2.58 -13.79 9.44
C SER A 27 3.64 -14.89 9.40
N ASP A 28 3.61 -15.82 10.34
CA ASP A 28 4.55 -16.96 10.35
C ASP A 28 4.45 -17.81 9.07
N GLN A 29 3.22 -18.08 8.62
CA GLN A 29 2.98 -18.85 7.40
C GLN A 29 3.53 -18.15 6.15
N VAL A 30 3.17 -16.87 5.97
CA VAL A 30 3.52 -16.11 4.76
C VAL A 30 5.02 -15.80 4.76
N ASP A 31 5.56 -15.32 5.88
CA ASP A 31 6.98 -15.01 6.01
C ASP A 31 7.83 -16.27 5.80
N GLY A 32 7.40 -17.42 6.35
CA GLY A 32 8.04 -18.72 6.12
C GLY A 32 8.10 -19.11 4.64
N TRP A 33 7.01 -18.92 3.90
CA TRP A 33 6.96 -19.19 2.46
C TRP A 33 7.93 -18.28 1.68
N PHE A 34 7.97 -16.98 1.96
CA PHE A 34 8.95 -16.08 1.32
C PHE A 34 10.38 -16.43 1.73
N LEU A 35 10.66 -16.74 2.99
CA LEU A 35 12.00 -17.14 3.45
C LEU A 35 12.49 -18.45 2.81
N GLN A 36 11.57 -19.32 2.39
CA GLN A 36 11.91 -20.54 1.68
C GLN A 36 12.20 -20.29 0.19
N HIS A 37 11.48 -19.36 -0.43
CA HIS A 37 11.40 -19.28 -1.90
C HIS A 37 12.01 -18.01 -2.50
N TRP A 38 11.95 -16.88 -1.80
CA TRP A 38 12.51 -15.62 -2.29
C TRP A 38 14.04 -15.60 -2.15
N PRO A 39 14.78 -15.13 -3.18
CA PRO A 39 16.24 -15.19 -3.22
C PRO A 39 16.88 -14.04 -2.40
N PHE A 40 16.67 -14.02 -1.09
CA PHE A 40 17.27 -13.02 -0.20
C PHE A 40 18.81 -13.06 -0.21
N LEU A 41 19.43 -11.89 -0.29
CA LEU A 41 20.89 -11.71 -0.22
C LEU A 41 21.42 -11.86 1.22
N GLY A 42 21.46 -13.12 1.69
CA GLY A 42 22.05 -13.49 2.98
C GLY A 42 21.16 -13.22 4.20
N LEU A 43 21.72 -13.49 5.39
CA LEU A 43 20.97 -13.47 6.65
C LEU A 43 20.48 -12.08 7.07
N LYS A 44 21.22 -11.01 6.72
CA LYS A 44 20.83 -9.63 7.04
C LYS A 44 19.53 -9.26 6.31
N ALA A 45 19.44 -9.53 5.01
CA ALA A 45 18.23 -9.28 4.21
C ALA A 45 17.02 -10.07 4.73
N ARG A 46 17.21 -11.35 5.06
CA ARG A 46 16.16 -12.19 5.67
C ARG A 46 15.64 -11.62 6.99
N LYS A 47 16.52 -11.16 7.88
CA LYS A 47 16.11 -10.53 9.15
C LYS A 47 15.38 -9.20 8.92
N LYS A 48 15.84 -8.38 7.97
CA LYS A 48 15.19 -7.12 7.60
C LYS A 48 13.78 -7.35 7.05
N PHE A 49 13.62 -8.39 6.22
CA PHE A 49 12.31 -8.82 5.70
C PHE A 49 11.32 -9.15 6.82
N VAL A 50 11.68 -10.06 7.72
CA VAL A 50 10.81 -10.43 8.86
C VAL A 50 10.52 -9.22 9.75
N ALA A 51 11.54 -8.40 10.02
CA ALA A 51 11.39 -7.22 10.85
C ALA A 51 10.44 -6.18 10.23
N ALA A 52 10.30 -6.10 8.90
CA ALA A 52 9.38 -5.17 8.25
C ALA A 52 7.90 -5.50 8.56
N GLY A 53 7.58 -6.78 8.80
CA GLY A 53 6.23 -7.22 9.16
C GLY A 53 5.20 -6.92 8.07
N PHE A 54 5.46 -7.36 6.83
CA PHE A 54 4.56 -7.11 5.69
C PHE A 54 3.19 -7.79 5.84
N SER A 55 3.16 -9.00 6.40
CA SER A 55 1.91 -9.68 6.74
C SER A 55 1.13 -8.91 7.83
N ARG A 56 1.84 -8.29 8.79
CA ARG A 56 1.24 -7.48 9.86
C ARG A 56 0.55 -6.22 9.32
N VAL A 57 1.17 -5.47 8.40
CA VAL A 57 0.47 -4.31 7.79
C VAL A 57 -0.77 -4.74 7.03
N THR A 58 -0.69 -5.87 6.33
CA THR A 58 -1.85 -6.39 5.59
C THR A 58 -2.99 -6.78 6.52
N CYS A 59 -2.69 -7.39 7.67
CA CYS A 59 -3.69 -7.70 8.70
C CYS A 59 -4.25 -6.45 9.40
N LEU A 60 -3.50 -5.35 9.45
CA LEU A 60 -3.97 -4.05 9.93
C LEU A 60 -4.83 -3.33 8.89
N TYR A 61 -4.56 -3.54 7.60
CA TYR A 61 -5.39 -3.03 6.50
C TYR A 61 -6.72 -3.75 6.40
N PHE A 62 -6.72 -5.07 6.54
CA PHE A 62 -7.88 -5.92 6.32
C PHE A 62 -8.25 -6.70 7.58
N PRO A 63 -8.56 -6.05 8.72
CA PRO A 63 -8.87 -6.76 9.95
C PRO A 63 -10.20 -7.53 9.88
N LEU A 64 -11.05 -7.18 8.92
CA LEU A 64 -12.33 -7.84 8.63
C LEU A 64 -12.23 -8.89 7.51
N ALA A 65 -11.01 -9.19 7.03
CA ALA A 65 -10.83 -10.23 6.02
C ALA A 65 -11.32 -11.59 6.53
N ARG A 66 -11.67 -12.46 5.59
CA ARG A 66 -11.98 -13.85 5.90
C ARG A 66 -10.69 -14.62 6.19
N ASP A 67 -10.76 -15.55 7.16
CA ASP A 67 -9.63 -16.42 7.54
C ASP A 67 -9.07 -17.20 6.35
N ASP A 68 -9.93 -17.64 5.43
CA ASP A 68 -9.56 -18.41 4.24
C ASP A 68 -8.96 -17.55 3.10
N ARG A 69 -8.97 -16.21 3.23
CA ARG A 69 -8.50 -15.29 2.18
C ARG A 69 -7.36 -14.37 2.58
N ILE A 70 -7.21 -14.04 3.86
CA ILE A 70 -6.20 -13.06 4.32
C ILE A 70 -4.76 -13.44 3.90
N ALA A 71 -4.41 -14.73 3.89
CA ALA A 71 -3.08 -15.19 3.48
C ALA A 71 -2.72 -14.77 2.05
N PHE A 72 -3.67 -14.77 1.12
CA PHE A 72 -3.43 -14.36 -0.27
C PHE A 72 -3.17 -12.85 -0.36
N ALA A 73 -3.91 -12.04 0.38
CA ALA A 73 -3.66 -10.61 0.47
C ALA A 73 -2.27 -10.32 1.07
N CYS A 74 -1.91 -11.02 2.14
CA CYS A 74 -0.57 -10.92 2.74
C CYS A 74 0.51 -11.28 1.74
N LYS A 75 0.36 -12.38 0.98
CA LYS A 75 1.33 -12.76 -0.06
C LYS A 75 1.45 -11.71 -1.16
N LEU A 76 0.33 -11.20 -1.69
CA LEU A 76 0.34 -10.22 -2.76
C LEU A 76 1.00 -8.91 -2.32
N LEU A 77 0.65 -8.35 -1.15
CA LEU A 77 1.30 -7.12 -0.67
C LEU A 77 2.77 -7.36 -0.34
N THR A 78 3.12 -8.52 0.22
CA THR A 78 4.52 -8.86 0.53
C THR A 78 5.39 -8.91 -0.71
N ILE A 79 4.96 -9.59 -1.78
CA ILE A 79 5.74 -9.64 -3.03
C ILE A 79 5.84 -8.27 -3.69
N LEU A 80 4.79 -7.45 -3.62
CA LEU A 80 4.81 -6.09 -4.16
C LEU A 80 5.76 -5.16 -3.38
N PHE A 81 5.85 -5.29 -2.04
CA PHE A 81 6.87 -4.57 -1.26
C PHE A 81 8.30 -5.00 -1.60
N LEU A 82 8.51 -6.30 -1.87
CA LEU A 82 9.83 -6.80 -2.28
C LEU A 82 10.22 -6.32 -3.68
N ILE A 83 9.25 -6.24 -4.60
CA ILE A 83 9.44 -5.67 -5.93
C ILE A 83 9.72 -4.16 -5.82
N ASP A 84 8.97 -3.43 -5.00
CA ASP A 84 9.17 -2.00 -4.73
C ASP A 84 10.63 -1.70 -4.32
N ASP A 85 11.18 -2.46 -3.36
CA ASP A 85 12.59 -2.32 -2.95
C ASP A 85 13.58 -2.64 -4.09
N ILE A 86 13.26 -3.58 -5.00
CA ILE A 86 14.11 -3.89 -6.15
C ILE A 86 14.10 -2.75 -7.17
N LEU A 87 12.95 -2.11 -7.39
CA LEU A 87 12.81 -1.02 -8.37
C LEU A 87 13.62 0.22 -7.96
N GLU A 88 13.88 0.43 -6.67
CA GLU A 88 14.75 1.51 -6.16
C GLU A 88 16.20 1.42 -6.71
N ASP A 89 16.64 0.23 -7.13
CA ASP A 89 17.98 -0.02 -7.67
C ASP A 89 18.00 -0.16 -9.21
N MET A 90 16.93 0.27 -9.90
CA MET A 90 16.78 0.19 -11.36
C MET A 90 16.61 1.56 -12.02
N SER A 91 16.94 1.65 -13.31
CA SER A 91 16.45 2.74 -14.16
C SER A 91 14.94 2.63 -14.36
N PHE A 92 14.27 3.70 -14.80
CA PHE A 92 12.82 3.60 -15.08
C PHE A 92 12.50 2.64 -16.22
N ASP A 93 13.37 2.56 -17.22
CA ASP A 93 13.15 1.67 -18.36
C ASP A 93 13.35 0.20 -17.95
N ASP A 94 14.36 -0.11 -17.12
CA ASP A 94 14.57 -1.47 -16.59
C ASP A 94 13.46 -1.88 -15.62
N GLY A 95 13.08 -0.99 -14.70
CA GLY A 95 11.98 -1.23 -13.77
C GLY A 95 10.65 -1.44 -14.50
N LYS A 96 10.39 -0.66 -15.56
CA LYS A 96 9.21 -0.84 -16.41
C LYS A 96 9.24 -2.22 -17.08
N ALA A 97 10.36 -2.61 -17.67
CA ALA A 97 10.50 -3.92 -18.30
C ALA A 97 10.31 -5.07 -17.29
N TYR A 98 10.84 -4.90 -16.07
CA TYR A 98 10.65 -5.85 -14.96
C TYR A 98 9.16 -6.02 -14.62
N ASN A 99 8.44 -4.92 -14.42
CA ASN A 99 7.02 -4.94 -14.09
C ASN A 99 6.16 -5.48 -15.25
N GLU A 100 6.40 -5.04 -16.49
CA GLU A 100 5.66 -5.48 -17.68
C GLU A 100 5.82 -6.98 -17.94
N ARG A 101 6.96 -7.57 -17.57
CA ARG A 101 7.19 -9.03 -17.64
C ARG A 101 6.27 -9.82 -16.70
N LEU A 102 5.94 -9.27 -15.53
CA LEU A 102 5.09 -9.93 -14.53
C LEU A 102 3.59 -9.80 -14.84
N MET A 103 3.15 -8.77 -15.57
CA MET A 103 1.73 -8.54 -15.86
C MET A 103 1.02 -9.68 -16.61
N PRO A 104 1.57 -10.24 -17.72
CA PRO A 104 0.92 -11.38 -18.40
C PRO A 104 0.96 -12.66 -17.57
N ILE A 105 1.94 -12.83 -16.68
CA ILE A 105 2.00 -13.93 -15.72
C ILE A 105 0.87 -13.79 -14.70
N ALA A 106 0.65 -12.59 -14.15
CA ALA A 106 -0.47 -12.33 -13.26
C ALA A 106 -1.83 -12.66 -13.88
N ARG A 107 -2.01 -12.38 -15.18
CA ARG A 107 -3.24 -12.75 -15.91
C ARG A 107 -3.38 -14.27 -16.10
N GLY A 108 -2.28 -15.02 -16.06
CA GLY A 108 -2.23 -16.43 -16.44
C GLY A 108 -2.08 -16.66 -17.95
N ASP A 109 -1.76 -15.61 -18.71
CA ASP A 109 -1.60 -15.68 -20.18
C ASP A 109 -0.24 -16.27 -20.57
N VAL A 110 0.76 -16.10 -19.71
CA VAL A 110 2.15 -16.55 -19.90
C VAL A 110 2.56 -17.40 -18.71
N LYS A 111 3.16 -18.56 -18.98
CA LYS A 111 3.73 -19.41 -17.92
C LYS A 111 4.99 -18.76 -17.34
N PRO A 112 5.18 -18.78 -16.02
CA PRO A 112 6.39 -18.27 -15.40
C PRO A 112 7.60 -19.14 -15.73
N ASP A 113 8.79 -18.54 -15.77
CA ASP A 113 10.04 -19.31 -15.75
C ASP A 113 10.25 -19.91 -14.33
N PRO A 114 10.29 -21.25 -14.18
CA PRO A 114 10.45 -21.88 -12.88
C PRO A 114 11.81 -21.61 -12.22
N SER A 115 12.81 -21.14 -12.99
CA SER A 115 14.12 -20.74 -12.47
C SER A 115 14.16 -19.32 -11.90
N ILE A 116 13.10 -18.51 -12.12
CA ILE A 116 13.02 -17.12 -11.68
C ILE A 116 11.97 -17.01 -10.55
N PRO A 117 12.39 -16.91 -9.27
CA PRO A 117 11.48 -16.95 -8.13
C PRO A 117 10.30 -15.99 -8.20
N VAL A 118 10.54 -14.73 -8.54
CA VAL A 118 9.47 -13.72 -8.61
C VAL A 118 8.37 -14.12 -9.60
N GLU A 119 8.70 -14.75 -10.73
CA GLU A 119 7.71 -15.09 -11.75
C GLU A 119 6.77 -16.18 -11.27
N TRP A 120 7.30 -17.32 -10.84
CA TRP A 120 6.44 -18.44 -10.44
C TRP A 120 5.73 -18.16 -9.11
N MET A 121 6.35 -17.39 -8.20
CA MET A 121 5.69 -16.96 -6.97
C MET A 121 4.52 -16.03 -7.28
N PHE A 122 4.68 -15.10 -8.23
CA PHE A 122 3.60 -14.21 -8.65
C PHE A 122 2.47 -14.99 -9.33
N ASP A 123 2.78 -15.94 -10.21
CA ASP A 123 1.81 -16.87 -10.81
C ASP A 123 1.02 -17.64 -9.74
N ASP A 124 1.71 -18.27 -8.78
CA ASP A 124 1.09 -19.07 -7.70
C ASP A 124 0.13 -18.24 -6.84
N ILE A 125 0.51 -16.99 -6.51
CA ILE A 125 -0.35 -16.07 -5.77
C ILE A 125 -1.63 -15.77 -6.54
N TRP A 126 -1.52 -15.40 -7.82
CA TRP A 126 -2.66 -15.04 -8.65
C TRP A 126 -3.55 -16.25 -8.98
N ALA A 127 -2.95 -17.41 -9.25
CA ALA A 127 -3.67 -18.67 -9.44
C ALA A 127 -4.43 -19.07 -8.17
N GLY A 128 -3.80 -18.93 -7.00
CA GLY A 128 -4.43 -19.17 -5.70
C GLY A 128 -5.61 -18.23 -5.43
N MET A 129 -5.46 -16.94 -5.71
CA MET A 129 -6.56 -15.97 -5.60
C MET A 129 -7.73 -16.33 -6.53
N ARG A 130 -7.46 -16.68 -7.80
CA ARG A 130 -8.51 -17.10 -8.75
C ARG A 130 -9.21 -18.39 -8.33
N ALA A 131 -8.49 -19.32 -7.72
CA ALA A 131 -9.06 -20.55 -7.18
C ALA A 131 -10.02 -20.28 -6.00
N GLN A 132 -9.83 -19.19 -5.24
CA GLN A 132 -10.76 -18.77 -4.19
C GLN A 132 -11.99 -18.04 -4.74
N ASP A 133 -11.76 -17.07 -5.64
CA ASP A 133 -12.83 -16.25 -6.22
C ASP A 133 -12.35 -15.58 -7.50
N ILE A 134 -12.67 -16.19 -8.65
CA ILE A 134 -12.19 -15.70 -9.95
C ILE A 134 -12.64 -14.28 -10.26
N ALA A 135 -13.87 -13.89 -9.85
CA ALA A 135 -14.41 -12.58 -10.15
C ALA A 135 -13.70 -11.50 -9.33
N LEU A 136 -13.58 -11.69 -8.01
CA LEU A 136 -12.89 -10.73 -7.15
C LEU A 136 -11.38 -10.70 -7.42
N ALA A 137 -10.75 -11.85 -7.69
CA ALA A 137 -9.33 -11.89 -8.03
C ALA A 137 -9.04 -11.11 -9.32
N ASN A 138 -9.84 -11.31 -10.38
CA ASN A 138 -9.66 -10.58 -11.63
C ASN A 138 -9.90 -9.07 -11.48
N ASN A 139 -10.76 -8.65 -10.55
CA ASN A 139 -10.97 -7.23 -10.23
C ASN A 139 -9.75 -6.56 -9.55
N VAL A 140 -8.77 -7.33 -9.05
CA VAL A 140 -7.51 -6.80 -8.48
C VAL A 140 -6.45 -6.57 -9.56
N LEU A 141 -6.53 -7.22 -10.72
CA LEU A 141 -5.48 -7.22 -11.75
C LEU A 141 -5.17 -5.82 -12.28
N GLU A 142 -6.15 -5.11 -12.84
CA GLU A 142 -5.88 -3.80 -13.44
C GLU A 142 -5.46 -2.76 -12.39
N PRO A 143 -6.08 -2.68 -11.18
CA PRO A 143 -5.54 -1.84 -10.11
C PRO A 143 -4.09 -2.15 -9.74
N CYS A 144 -3.70 -3.44 -9.72
CA CYS A 144 -2.30 -3.83 -9.51
C CYS A 144 -1.40 -3.33 -10.65
N PHE A 145 -1.84 -3.42 -11.90
CA PHE A 145 -1.04 -2.96 -13.05
C PHE A 145 -0.92 -1.43 -13.10
N VAL A 146 -1.97 -0.70 -12.72
CA VAL A 146 -1.92 0.76 -12.57
C VAL A 146 -0.87 1.15 -11.54
N PHE A 147 -0.84 0.49 -10.38
CA PHE A 147 0.18 0.66 -9.35
C PHE A 147 1.59 0.36 -9.90
N MET A 148 1.80 -0.81 -10.51
CA MET A 148 3.11 -1.21 -11.04
C MET A 148 3.63 -0.27 -12.14
N ARG A 149 2.75 0.29 -12.99
CA ARG A 149 3.14 1.28 -14.00
C ARG A 149 3.51 2.63 -13.36
N ALA A 150 2.83 3.01 -12.29
CA ALA A 150 3.08 4.27 -11.58
C ALA A 150 4.45 4.28 -10.89
N GLN A 151 4.91 3.13 -10.37
CA GLN A 151 6.23 2.99 -9.75
C GLN A 151 7.39 3.36 -10.70
N THR A 152 7.19 3.25 -12.01
CA THR A 152 8.23 3.52 -13.02
C THR A 152 7.89 4.71 -13.91
N ASP A 153 6.92 5.54 -13.50
CA ASP A 153 6.49 6.71 -14.26
C ASP A 153 7.60 7.77 -14.25
N LYS A 154 8.04 8.21 -15.44
CA LYS A 154 9.13 9.18 -15.58
C LYS A 154 8.78 10.55 -14.99
N SER A 155 7.49 10.86 -14.83
CA SER A 155 7.03 12.11 -14.19
C SER A 155 7.51 12.25 -12.73
N ARG A 156 7.87 11.15 -12.06
CA ARG A 156 8.49 11.14 -10.72
C ARG A 156 9.65 12.11 -10.56
N LYS A 157 10.41 12.37 -11.64
CA LYS A 157 11.56 13.29 -11.65
C LYS A 157 11.19 14.78 -11.72
N SER A 158 9.99 15.09 -12.22
CA SER A 158 9.59 16.46 -12.55
C SER A 158 8.44 16.98 -11.70
N ILE A 159 7.76 16.11 -10.94
CA ILE A 159 6.69 16.53 -10.03
C ILE A 159 7.27 17.45 -8.96
N ASN A 160 6.84 18.71 -9.00
CA ASN A 160 7.23 19.75 -8.06
C ASN A 160 6.03 20.47 -7.45
N GLU A 161 4.81 20.29 -7.94
CA GLU A 161 3.60 20.89 -7.36
C GLU A 161 2.82 19.89 -6.51
N PHE A 162 2.27 20.34 -5.39
CA PHE A 162 1.54 19.47 -4.46
C PHE A 162 0.29 18.85 -5.09
N GLY A 163 -0.43 19.59 -5.95
CA GLY A 163 -1.61 19.05 -6.64
C GLY A 163 -1.27 17.90 -7.60
N ASP A 164 -0.24 18.10 -8.42
CA ASP A 164 0.27 17.08 -9.35
C ASP A 164 0.83 15.86 -8.62
N TYR A 165 1.52 16.09 -7.49
CA TYR A 165 1.96 15.03 -6.61
C TYR A 165 0.80 14.15 -6.14
N MET A 166 -0.28 14.74 -5.63
CA MET A 166 -1.43 13.96 -5.16
C MET A 166 -2.10 13.15 -6.29
N ASN A 167 -2.19 13.71 -7.50
CA ASN A 167 -2.76 13.02 -8.66
C ASN A 167 -1.92 11.81 -9.11
N TYR A 168 -0.59 11.94 -9.04
CA TYR A 168 0.33 10.83 -9.29
C TYR A 168 0.27 9.79 -8.17
N ARG A 169 0.40 10.25 -6.91
CA ARG A 169 0.57 9.39 -5.75
C ARG A 169 -0.66 8.55 -5.44
N GLU A 170 -1.86 8.94 -5.88
CA GLU A 170 -3.05 8.07 -5.79
C GLU A 170 -2.85 6.72 -6.51
N ARG A 171 -2.17 6.71 -7.66
CA ARG A 171 -1.82 5.49 -8.40
C ARG A 171 -0.63 4.76 -7.77
N ASP A 172 0.39 5.53 -7.39
CA ASP A 172 1.66 5.00 -6.90
C ASP A 172 1.60 4.47 -5.47
N VAL A 173 0.73 4.99 -4.61
CA VAL A 173 0.43 4.39 -3.30
C VAL A 173 -0.39 3.10 -3.43
N GLY A 174 -0.93 2.81 -4.62
CA GLY A 174 -1.72 1.61 -4.89
C GLY A 174 -3.10 1.62 -4.23
N SER A 175 -3.72 2.79 -4.03
CA SER A 175 -5.01 2.91 -3.35
C SER A 175 -6.10 2.01 -3.97
N ALA A 176 -6.29 2.06 -5.28
CA ALA A 176 -7.23 1.19 -6.00
C ALA A 176 -6.90 -0.31 -5.86
N LEU A 177 -5.61 -0.66 -5.79
CA LEU A 177 -5.16 -2.02 -5.51
C LEU A 177 -5.59 -2.44 -4.10
N LEU A 178 -5.35 -1.60 -3.09
CA LEU A 178 -5.75 -1.90 -1.72
C LEU A 178 -7.27 -2.04 -1.56
N TYR A 179 -8.05 -1.24 -2.28
CA TYR A 179 -9.52 -1.29 -2.25
C TYR A 179 -10.07 -2.56 -2.90
N SER A 180 -9.54 -2.92 -4.08
CA SER A 180 -9.90 -4.18 -4.76
C SER A 180 -9.45 -5.40 -3.97
N LEU A 181 -8.24 -5.38 -3.39
CA LEU A 181 -7.72 -6.46 -2.57
C LEU A 181 -8.51 -6.62 -1.26
N MET A 182 -8.94 -5.52 -0.64
CA MET A 182 -9.83 -5.55 0.52
C MET A 182 -11.15 -6.24 0.18
N ARG A 183 -11.78 -5.88 -0.96
CA ARG A 183 -13.00 -6.55 -1.43
C ARG A 183 -12.78 -8.04 -1.64
N PHE A 184 -11.66 -8.43 -2.26
CA PHE A 184 -11.27 -9.84 -2.38
C PHE A 184 -11.15 -10.53 -1.02
N ALA A 185 -10.37 -9.96 -0.10
CA ALA A 185 -10.06 -10.54 1.21
C ALA A 185 -11.30 -10.69 2.10
N MET A 186 -12.25 -9.75 2.00
CA MET A 186 -13.51 -9.77 2.75
C MET A 186 -14.63 -10.54 2.01
N GLY A 187 -14.47 -10.82 0.72
CA GLY A 187 -15.53 -11.43 -0.11
C GLY A 187 -16.66 -10.45 -0.47
N LEU A 188 -16.37 -9.15 -0.57
CA LEU A 188 -17.35 -8.12 -0.88
C LEU A 188 -17.53 -7.95 -2.38
N HIS A 189 -18.66 -8.44 -2.90
CA HIS A 189 -19.08 -8.23 -4.29
C HIS A 189 -19.82 -6.90 -4.44
N LEU A 190 -19.05 -5.83 -4.64
CA LEU A 190 -19.55 -4.48 -4.93
C LEU A 190 -19.31 -4.16 -6.40
N GLU A 191 -20.35 -4.33 -7.23
CA GLU A 191 -20.35 -4.00 -8.65
C GLU A 191 -20.80 -2.55 -8.84
N PRO A 192 -19.96 -1.65 -9.39
CA PRO A 192 -20.31 -0.25 -9.61
C PRO A 192 -21.62 -0.05 -10.39
N GLU A 193 -21.93 -0.96 -11.30
CA GLU A 193 -23.12 -0.93 -12.16
C GLU A 193 -24.41 -1.20 -11.38
N LYS A 194 -24.31 -1.81 -10.20
CA LYS A 194 -25.45 -2.12 -9.31
C LYS A 194 -25.70 -1.04 -8.26
N LEU A 195 -24.80 -0.06 -8.14
CA LEU A 195 -24.94 1.04 -7.20
C LEU A 195 -25.78 2.17 -7.82
N ALA A 196 -26.59 2.84 -7.00
CA ALA A 196 -27.23 4.08 -7.43
C ALA A 196 -26.14 5.14 -7.76
N PRO A 197 -26.38 6.04 -8.71
CA PRO A 197 -25.40 7.07 -9.08
C PRO A 197 -24.87 7.88 -7.89
N GLU A 198 -25.73 8.20 -6.93
CA GLU A 198 -25.37 8.94 -5.72
C GLU A 198 -24.47 8.12 -4.77
N GLU A 199 -24.72 6.81 -4.66
CA GLU A 199 -23.91 5.89 -3.85
C GLU A 199 -22.52 5.72 -4.46
N LEU A 200 -22.47 5.50 -5.78
CA LEU A 200 -21.22 5.39 -6.52
C LEU A 200 -20.38 6.68 -6.41
N GLN A 201 -21.04 7.84 -6.54
CA GLN A 201 -20.36 9.13 -6.37
C GLN A 201 -19.82 9.32 -4.96
N THR A 202 -20.57 8.87 -3.93
CA THR A 202 -20.14 8.96 -2.54
C THR A 202 -18.96 8.03 -2.26
N MET A 203 -19.00 6.79 -2.74
CA MET A 203 -17.87 5.84 -2.62
C MET A 203 -16.61 6.42 -3.25
N LYS A 204 -16.68 6.98 -4.46
CA LYS A 204 -15.53 7.63 -5.12
C LYS A 204 -14.96 8.76 -4.27
N GLN A 205 -15.79 9.58 -3.63
CA GLN A 205 -15.32 10.66 -2.76
C GLN A 205 -14.62 10.13 -1.51
N VAL A 206 -15.13 9.05 -0.92
CA VAL A 206 -14.53 8.39 0.24
C VAL A 206 -13.18 7.77 -0.14
N GLU A 207 -13.12 7.06 -1.27
CA GLU A 207 -11.90 6.45 -1.82
C GLU A 207 -10.81 7.49 -2.13
N GLN A 208 -11.17 8.59 -2.79
CA GLN A 208 -10.23 9.69 -3.05
C GLN A 208 -9.72 10.36 -1.77
N ASN A 209 -10.56 10.43 -0.74
CA ASN A 209 -10.15 10.95 0.56
C ASN A 209 -9.20 9.98 1.29
N CYS A 210 -9.52 8.69 1.25
CA CYS A 210 -8.70 7.61 1.82
C CYS A 210 -7.31 7.56 1.17
N ALA A 211 -7.23 7.66 -0.17
CA ALA A 211 -5.98 7.62 -0.90
C ALA A 211 -5.00 8.72 -0.46
N LYS A 212 -5.52 9.92 -0.20
CA LYS A 212 -4.72 11.06 0.29
C LYS A 212 -4.14 10.80 1.67
N HIS A 213 -4.95 10.27 2.58
CA HIS A 213 -4.50 9.90 3.93
C HIS A 213 -3.41 8.84 3.87
N LEU A 214 -3.65 7.74 3.15
CA LEU A 214 -2.68 6.64 3.00
C LEU A 214 -1.34 7.13 2.45
N ALA A 215 -1.37 7.92 1.37
CA ALA A 215 -0.19 8.48 0.73
C ALA A 215 0.63 9.34 1.69
N ILE A 216 -0.01 10.33 2.31
CA ILE A 216 0.71 11.30 3.14
C ILE A 216 1.23 10.67 4.44
N VAL A 217 0.47 9.78 5.07
CA VAL A 217 0.95 9.05 6.25
C VAL A 217 2.16 8.21 5.88
N ASN A 218 2.16 7.55 4.72
CA ASN A 218 3.31 6.80 4.25
C ASN A 218 4.53 7.71 4.09
N ASP A 219 4.41 8.77 3.30
CA ASP A 219 5.50 9.71 3.01
C ASP A 219 6.13 10.33 4.26
N ILE A 220 5.31 10.64 5.29
CA ILE A 220 5.81 11.21 6.54
C ILE A 220 6.74 10.22 7.27
N TYR A 221 6.35 8.94 7.34
CA TYR A 221 7.09 7.92 8.07
C TYR A 221 8.20 7.28 7.24
N SER A 222 8.04 7.18 5.92
CA SER A 222 9.03 6.60 5.02
C SER A 222 10.14 7.57 4.62
N TRP A 223 9.96 8.89 4.88
CA TRP A 223 10.89 9.94 4.49
C TRP A 223 12.37 9.62 4.75
N GLU A 224 12.72 9.21 5.97
CA GLU A 224 14.11 8.93 6.35
C GLU A 224 14.69 7.74 5.56
N LYS A 225 13.86 6.72 5.28
CA LYS A 225 14.25 5.57 4.44
C LYS A 225 14.49 6.03 3.00
N GLU A 226 13.54 6.75 2.42
CA GLU A 226 13.58 7.19 1.02
C GLU A 226 14.72 8.20 0.77
N LEU A 227 14.93 9.14 1.69
CA LEU A 227 16.04 10.09 1.61
C LEU A 227 17.37 9.36 1.59
N ALA A 228 17.60 8.43 2.52
CA ALA A 228 18.84 7.66 2.57
C ALA A 228 19.04 6.78 1.33
N GLN A 229 17.97 6.23 0.75
CA GLN A 229 18.05 5.48 -0.51
C GLN A 229 18.44 6.39 -1.68
N SER A 230 17.84 7.58 -1.77
CA SER A 230 18.14 8.57 -2.81
C SER A 230 19.58 9.10 -2.75
N GLU A 231 20.20 9.13 -1.56
CA GLU A 231 21.59 9.54 -1.37
C GLU A 231 22.59 8.41 -1.69
N LYS A 232 22.17 7.14 -1.56
CA LYS A 232 23.02 5.96 -1.79
C LYS A 232 23.03 5.50 -3.23
N SER A 233 21.88 5.58 -3.92
CA SER A 233 21.71 5.07 -5.27
C SER A 233 21.58 6.21 -6.28
N VAL A 234 22.34 6.12 -7.36
CA VAL A 234 22.25 7.04 -8.51
C VAL A 234 21.19 6.62 -9.54
N GLN A 235 20.47 5.53 -9.26
CA GLN A 235 19.47 4.97 -10.17
C GLN A 235 18.22 5.83 -10.21
N GLU A 236 17.48 5.78 -11.32
CA GLU A 236 16.30 6.62 -11.49
C GLU A 236 15.16 6.22 -10.55
N GLY A 237 15.07 4.93 -10.22
CA GLY A 237 14.07 4.38 -9.30
C GLY A 237 14.17 4.88 -7.86
N SER A 238 15.36 5.31 -7.41
CA SER A 238 15.57 5.89 -6.07
C SER A 238 15.26 7.39 -5.99
N VAL A 239 14.71 8.00 -7.05
CA VAL A 239 14.38 9.44 -7.02
C VAL A 239 13.41 9.75 -5.87
N LEU A 240 13.77 10.78 -5.09
CA LEU A 240 13.01 11.23 -3.94
C LEU A 240 11.74 11.97 -4.39
N CYS A 241 10.63 11.24 -4.50
CA CYS A 241 9.32 11.73 -4.89
C CYS A 241 8.32 11.59 -3.72
N SER A 242 8.36 12.55 -2.80
CA SER A 242 7.60 12.51 -1.53
C SER A 242 6.88 13.83 -1.28
N ALA A 243 5.67 13.77 -0.72
CA ALA A 243 4.93 14.96 -0.32
C ALA A 243 5.69 15.83 0.69
N VAL A 244 6.55 15.22 1.53
CA VAL A 244 7.38 15.95 2.49
C VAL A 244 8.32 16.90 1.77
N LYS A 245 8.99 16.44 0.71
CA LYS A 245 9.85 17.25 -0.15
C LYS A 245 9.05 18.34 -0.85
N VAL A 246 7.97 17.94 -1.54
CA VAL A 246 7.15 18.87 -2.33
C VAL A 246 6.59 19.98 -1.44
N MET A 247 6.06 19.64 -0.27
CA MET A 247 5.55 20.62 0.69
C MET A 247 6.66 21.54 1.23
N ALA A 248 7.82 20.98 1.60
CA ALA A 248 8.95 21.76 2.10
C ALA A 248 9.42 22.79 1.06
N ASP A 249 9.62 22.37 -0.19
CA ASP A 249 10.13 23.21 -1.26
C ASP A 249 9.13 24.32 -1.63
N ASN A 250 7.85 23.99 -1.80
CA ASN A 250 6.83 24.95 -2.26
C ASN A 250 6.48 25.99 -1.19
N ALA A 251 6.50 25.60 0.08
CA ALA A 251 6.14 26.47 1.19
C ALA A 251 7.36 27.15 1.84
N GLY A 252 8.58 26.85 1.40
CA GLY A 252 9.82 27.37 2.01
C GLY A 252 9.98 26.90 3.48
N LEU A 253 9.55 25.67 3.77
CA LEU A 253 9.56 25.10 5.11
C LEU A 253 10.74 24.14 5.32
N SER A 254 11.15 23.95 6.57
CA SER A 254 12.00 22.81 6.90
C SER A 254 11.22 21.49 6.75
N VAL A 255 11.93 20.38 6.59
CA VAL A 255 11.35 19.02 6.53
C VAL A 255 10.42 18.76 7.73
N ASP A 256 10.87 19.05 8.95
CA ASP A 256 10.05 18.84 10.15
C ASP A 256 8.79 19.72 10.17
N ALA A 257 8.89 20.95 9.66
CA ALA A 257 7.74 21.85 9.55
C ALA A 257 6.76 21.35 8.49
N ALA A 258 7.24 20.88 7.34
CA ALA A 258 6.42 20.25 6.31
C ALA A 258 5.69 19.02 6.83
N LYS A 259 6.38 18.12 7.55
CA LYS A 259 5.76 16.95 8.21
C LYS A 259 4.64 17.36 9.17
N ARG A 260 4.82 18.41 9.97
CA ARG A 260 3.76 18.93 10.88
C ARG A 260 2.55 19.48 10.12
N VAL A 261 2.75 20.20 9.02
CA VAL A 261 1.66 20.69 8.16
C VAL A 261 0.90 19.52 7.54
N LEU A 262 1.62 18.53 7.01
CA LEU A 262 1.03 17.34 6.41
C LEU A 262 0.22 16.53 7.44
N TRP A 263 0.67 16.43 8.70
CA TRP A 263 -0.13 15.83 9.77
C TRP A 263 -1.46 16.56 10.02
N SER A 264 -1.51 17.89 9.88
CA SER A 264 -2.77 18.64 9.93
C SER A 264 -3.72 18.22 8.82
N MET A 265 -3.20 18.08 7.60
CA MET A 265 -4.00 17.63 6.46
C MET A 265 -4.52 16.20 6.67
N VAL A 266 -3.69 15.31 7.21
CA VAL A 266 -4.08 13.93 7.55
C VAL A 266 -5.29 13.90 8.47
N ARG A 267 -5.28 14.68 9.56
CA ARG A 267 -6.42 14.75 10.49
C ARG A 267 -7.67 15.38 9.89
N GLU A 268 -7.51 16.38 9.02
CA GLU A 268 -8.65 16.93 8.26
C GLU A 268 -9.29 15.90 7.32
N TRP A 269 -8.49 15.00 6.72
CA TRP A 269 -9.04 13.89 5.94
C TRP A 269 -9.75 12.85 6.80
N GLU A 270 -9.37 12.65 8.05
CA GLU A 270 -10.13 11.79 8.97
C GLU A 270 -11.51 12.38 9.27
N ASN A 271 -11.55 13.68 9.62
CA ASN A 271 -12.82 14.39 9.84
C ASN A 271 -13.72 14.35 8.59
N LYS A 272 -13.13 14.60 7.41
CA LYS A 272 -13.86 14.53 6.14
C LYS A 272 -14.37 13.12 5.83
N HIS A 273 -13.61 12.08 6.17
CA HIS A 273 -14.04 10.70 6.00
C HIS A 273 -15.30 10.41 6.84
N GLU A 274 -15.29 10.80 8.11
CA GLU A 274 -16.46 10.65 8.99
C GLU A 274 -17.69 11.38 8.42
N MET A 275 -17.51 12.59 7.92
CA MET A 275 -18.60 13.36 7.28
C MET A 275 -19.15 12.70 6.02
N LEU A 276 -18.30 12.08 5.19
CA LEU A 276 -18.73 11.39 3.97
C LEU A 276 -19.45 10.09 4.30
N CYS A 277 -18.92 9.31 5.24
CA CYS A 277 -19.51 8.04 5.66
C CYS A 277 -20.85 8.26 6.40
N ALA A 278 -20.98 9.30 7.21
CA ALA A 278 -22.25 9.65 7.87
C ALA A 278 -23.37 9.99 6.87
N LYS A 279 -23.03 10.59 5.72
CA LYS A 279 -23.99 10.89 4.64
C LYS A 279 -24.43 9.65 3.86
N SER A 280 -23.68 8.56 3.94
CA SER A 280 -23.88 7.36 3.13
C SER A 280 -25.03 6.45 3.62
N TYR A 281 -25.78 6.85 4.66
CA TYR A 281 -26.86 6.09 5.31
C TYR A 281 -26.48 4.64 5.63
N VAL A 282 -26.03 4.42 6.87
CA VAL A 282 -25.88 3.09 7.47
C VAL A 282 -27.25 2.41 7.53
N GLN A 283 -27.55 1.60 6.52
CA GLN A 283 -28.53 0.52 6.62
C GLN A 283 -27.70 -0.74 6.89
N ASP A 284 -27.97 -1.38 8.01
CA ASP A 284 -27.34 -2.63 8.45
C ASP A 284 -25.79 -2.61 8.58
N PRO A 285 -25.21 -2.82 9.78
CA PRO A 285 -23.74 -2.96 9.92
C PRO A 285 -23.17 -4.13 9.11
N ASP A 286 -23.98 -5.12 8.75
CA ASP A 286 -23.58 -6.27 7.93
C ASP A 286 -23.76 -6.02 6.43
N ASP A 287 -24.26 -4.85 6.02
CA ASP A 287 -24.35 -4.48 4.60
C ASP A 287 -22.95 -4.38 3.97
N PRO A 288 -22.72 -4.97 2.78
CA PRO A 288 -21.42 -4.92 2.11
C PRO A 288 -20.85 -3.51 1.90
N LYS A 289 -21.69 -2.47 1.73
CA LYS A 289 -21.23 -1.08 1.59
C LYS A 289 -20.77 -0.52 2.93
N SER A 290 -21.52 -0.79 4.00
CA SER A 290 -21.13 -0.44 5.38
C SER A 290 -19.79 -1.06 5.74
N LEU A 291 -19.61 -2.35 5.47
CA LEU A 291 -18.35 -3.07 5.69
C LEU A 291 -17.20 -2.51 4.84
N TYR A 292 -17.47 -2.11 3.59
CA TYR A 292 -16.47 -1.49 2.72
C TYR A 292 -15.99 -0.14 3.26
N LEU A 293 -16.91 0.75 3.63
CA LEU A 293 -16.57 2.06 4.22
C LEU A 293 -15.79 1.91 5.52
N GLN A 294 -16.21 0.99 6.39
CA GLN A 294 -15.49 0.65 7.62
C GLN A 294 -14.10 0.07 7.33
N GLY A 295 -13.98 -0.75 6.28
CA GLY A 295 -12.70 -1.28 5.82
C GLY A 295 -11.72 -0.18 5.38
N LEU A 296 -12.18 0.85 4.67
CA LEU A 296 -11.34 2.00 4.28
C LEU A 296 -10.81 2.75 5.50
N LYS A 297 -11.64 2.92 6.54
CA LYS A 297 -11.20 3.48 7.83
C LYS A 297 -10.09 2.64 8.46
N TYR A 298 -10.26 1.32 8.47
CA TYR A 298 -9.23 0.40 8.99
C TYR A 298 -7.92 0.48 8.20
N GLN A 299 -7.96 0.59 6.87
CA GLN A 299 -6.75 0.80 6.08
C GLN A 299 -5.98 2.04 6.53
N MET A 300 -6.65 3.18 6.70
CA MET A 300 -6.01 4.43 7.12
C MET A 300 -5.38 4.36 8.51
N CYS A 301 -6.13 3.92 9.53
CA CYS A 301 -5.57 3.83 10.88
C CYS A 301 -4.57 2.67 11.05
N GLY A 302 -4.74 1.58 10.28
CA GLY A 302 -3.81 0.47 10.21
C GLY A 302 -2.49 0.87 9.58
N ASN A 303 -2.53 1.68 8.51
CA ASN A 303 -1.36 2.26 7.84
C ASN A 303 -0.54 3.08 8.83
N GLU A 304 -1.21 3.97 9.55
CA GLU A 304 -0.55 4.83 10.53
C GLU A 304 0.09 4.00 11.64
N LEU A 305 -0.63 3.02 12.21
CA LEU A 305 -0.09 2.19 13.28
C LEU A 305 1.14 1.39 12.81
N TRP A 306 1.08 0.76 11.64
CA TRP A 306 2.20 0.02 11.10
C TRP A 306 3.38 0.94 10.78
N SER A 307 3.13 2.03 10.05
CA SER A 307 4.18 2.97 9.63
C SER A 307 4.91 3.58 10.82
N ARG A 308 4.20 3.85 11.92
CA ARG A 308 4.80 4.32 13.18
C ARG A 308 5.67 3.28 13.88
N THR A 309 5.38 1.99 13.70
CA THR A 309 5.96 0.90 14.51
C THR A 309 6.91 -0.01 13.74
N THR A 310 6.94 0.06 12.41
CA THR A 310 7.74 -0.85 11.59
C THR A 310 9.23 -0.50 11.61
N PRO A 311 10.11 -1.46 11.92
CA PRO A 311 11.55 -1.34 11.70
C PRO A 311 11.94 -0.91 10.27
N ARG A 312 11.08 -1.16 9.26
CA ARG A 312 11.29 -0.70 7.88
C ARG A 312 11.53 0.80 7.78
N TYR A 313 10.87 1.59 8.62
CA TYR A 313 10.97 3.05 8.65
C TYR A 313 11.78 3.57 9.85
N LEU A 314 11.82 2.82 10.94
CA LEU A 314 12.51 3.23 12.16
C LEU A 314 14.03 2.96 12.13
N VAL A 315 14.48 2.03 11.28
CA VAL A 315 15.88 1.62 11.16
C VAL A 315 16.32 1.80 9.72
N VAL A 316 17.13 2.82 9.48
CA VAL A 316 17.79 3.06 8.19
C VAL A 316 19.23 2.53 8.28
N ASP A 317 19.61 1.74 7.28
CA ASP A 317 20.97 1.17 7.14
C ASP A 317 22.01 2.25 6.82
#